data_AF-A0A535HB39-F1
#
_entry.id   AF-A0A535HB39-F1
#
_cell.length_a   1.000
_cell.length_b   1.000
_cell.length_c   1.000
_cell.angle_alpha   90.00
_cell.angle_beta   90.00
_cell.angle_gamma   90.00
#
_symmetry.space_group_name_H-M   'P 1'
#
loop_
_entity.id
_entity.type
_entity.pdbx_description
1 polymer ?
#
loop_
_entity_poly.entity_id
_entity_poly.type
_entity_poly.pdbx_seq_one_letter_code
_entity_poly.pdbx_strand_id
1 'polypeptide(L)' 'MDDRVDFYCARPDHRGAEPNDALTMHGERWAYCPAAKGEPHDWQPTGGMSLHDVKRIALDQPIRRVDS' A
#
# COMPACT_ATOMS: atom_id res chain seq x y z
N MET A 1 14.46 -4.59 13.99
CA MET A 1 14.44 -4.42 12.53
C MET A 1 13.31 -3.45 12.26
N ASP A 2 13.56 -2.36 11.54
CA ASP A 2 12.51 -1.38 11.22
C ASP A 2 11.60 -1.99 10.16
N ASP A 3 10.59 -2.75 10.60
CA ASP A 3 9.52 -3.30 9.75
C ASP A 3 8.50 -2.21 9.37
N ARG A 4 9.00 -0.97 9.24
CA ARG A 4 8.21 0.22 8.98
C ARG A 4 8.07 0.40 7.50
N VAL A 5 6.82 0.48 7.07
CA VAL A 5 6.41 0.84 5.74
C VAL A 5 6.22 2.35 5.75
N ASP A 6 7.00 3.07 4.95
CA ASP A 6 6.91 4.53 4.80
C ASP A 6 5.89 4.93 3.72
N PHE A 7 5.64 4.04 2.76
CA PHE A 7 4.77 4.32 1.62
C PHE A 7 3.78 3.20 1.36
N TYR A 8 2.56 3.58 1.00
CA TYR A 8 1.47 2.67 0.65
C TYR A 8 0.95 2.98 -0.75
N CYS A 9 0.72 1.97 -1.58
CA CYS A 9 0.08 2.16 -2.89
C CYS A 9 -1.43 2.35 -2.73
N ALA A 10 -1.93 3.57 -2.91
CA ALA A 10 -3.35 3.89 -2.83
C ALA A 10 -4.11 3.70 -4.16
N ARG A 11 -3.41 3.28 -5.22
CA ARG A 11 -3.94 3.15 -6.58
C ARG A 11 -5.13 2.17 -6.62
N PRO A 12 -6.29 2.56 -7.15
CA PRO A 12 -7.48 1.70 -7.20
C PRO A 12 -7.24 0.35 -7.89
N ASP A 13 -6.50 0.33 -9.01
CA ASP A 13 -6.18 -0.89 -9.78
C ASP A 13 -5.27 -1.87 -9.04
N HIS A 14 -4.59 -1.40 -8.00
CA HIS A 14 -3.68 -2.19 -7.17
C HIS A 14 -4.31 -2.60 -5.84
N ARG A 15 -5.62 -2.36 -5.67
CA ARG A 15 -6.39 -2.91 -4.56
C ARG A 15 -6.63 -4.39 -4.83
N GLY A 16 -6.38 -5.22 -3.82
CA GLY A 16 -6.62 -6.66 -3.87
C GLY A 16 -7.63 -7.07 -2.81
N ALA A 17 -8.38 -8.14 -3.08
CA ALA A 17 -9.24 -8.76 -2.06
C ALA A 17 -8.41 -9.40 -0.94
N GLU A 18 -7.19 -9.83 -1.25
CA GLU A 18 -6.26 -10.43 -0.29
C GLU A 18 -4.94 -9.64 -0.31
N PRO A 19 -4.56 -9.00 0.82
CA PRO A 19 -3.29 -8.32 0.93
C PRO A 19 -2.16 -9.34 0.93
N ASN A 20 -1.17 -9.14 0.07
CA ASN A 20 0.07 -9.91 0.09
C ASN A 20 1.05 -9.39 1.16
N ASP A 21 2.19 -10.05 1.29
CA ASP A 21 3.28 -9.67 2.20
C ASP A 21 4.48 -9.02 1.48
N ALA A 22 4.34 -8.73 0.19
CA ALA A 22 5.41 -8.21 -0.64
C ALA A 22 5.67 -6.73 -0.31
N LEU A 23 6.89 -6.47 0.15
CA LEU A 23 7.44 -5.13 0.29
C LEU A 23 8.36 -4.84 -0.91
N THR A 24 8.30 -3.61 -1.38
CA THR A 24 9.21 -3.09 -2.40
C THR A 24 9.91 -1.85 -1.86
N MET A 25 11.02 -1.47 -2.47
CA MET A 25 11.72 -0.23 -2.15
C MET A 25 11.19 0.90 -3.03
N HIS A 26 10.80 2.01 -2.42
CA HIS A 26 10.53 3.26 -3.11
C HIS A 26 11.57 4.28 -2.68
N GLY A 27 12.55 4.53 -3.56
CA GLY A 27 13.78 5.23 -3.19
C GLY A 27 14.57 4.42 -2.16
N GLU A 28 14.78 4.99 -0.97
CA GLU A 28 15.54 4.38 0.13
C GLU A 28 14.65 3.89 1.28
N ARG A 29 13.32 3.81 1.05
CA ARG A 29 12.35 3.44 2.08
C ARG A 29 11.43 2.31 1.64
N TRP A 30 10.91 1.58 2.62
CA TRP A 30 9.99 0.48 2.35
C TRP A 30 8.61 0.99 1.93
N ALA A 31 8.08 0.36 0.89
CA ALA A 31 6.77 0.63 0.32
C ALA A 31 5.96 -0.67 0.18
N TYR A 32 4.65 -0.56 0.36
CA TYR A 32 3.73 -1.68 0.30
C TYR A 32 2.70 -1.52 -0.81
N CYS A 33 2.55 -2.56 -1.64
CA CYS A 33 1.55 -2.64 -2.70
C CYS A 33 0.67 -3.89 -2.51
N PRO A 34 -0.63 -3.75 -2.18
CA PRO A 34 -1.50 -4.90 -1.92
C PRO A 34 -1.72 -5.82 -3.13
N ALA A 35 -1.52 -5.34 -4.36
CA ALA A 35 -1.56 -6.17 -5.56
C ALA A 35 -0.20 -6.72 -6.01
N ALA A 36 0.92 -6.29 -5.40
CA ALA A 36 2.29 -6.63 -5.83
C ALA A 36 2.52 -6.48 -7.36
N LYS A 37 1.80 -5.55 -8.00
CA LYS A 37 1.94 -5.25 -9.43
C LYS A 37 3.14 -4.35 -9.70
N GLY A 38 3.61 -4.38 -10.94
CA GLY A 38 4.59 -3.42 -11.43
C GLY A 38 4.02 -2.01 -11.59
N GLU A 39 4.88 -1.07 -11.95
CA GLU A 39 4.53 0.34 -12.16
C GLU A 39 3.37 0.56 -13.15
N PRO A 40 2.63 1.68 -13.03
CA PRO A 40 2.87 2.80 -12.12
C PRO A 40 2.14 2.67 -10.78
N HIS A 41 2.74 3.19 -9.71
CA HIS A 41 2.16 3.22 -8.37
C HIS A 41 1.74 4.63 -7.95
N ASP A 42 0.69 4.72 -7.13
CA ASP A 42 0.33 5.94 -6.41
C ASP A 42 0.76 5.83 -4.95
N TRP A 43 2.02 6.17 -4.69
CA TRP A 43 2.63 6.04 -3.37
C TRP A 43 2.18 7.17 -2.44
N GLN A 44 1.49 6.82 -1.36
CA GLN A 44 1.07 7.74 -0.32
C GLN A 44 1.90 7.52 0.95
N PRO A 45 2.38 8.58 1.62
CA PRO A 45 3.16 8.44 2.84
C PRO A 45 2.28 7.94 3.99
N THR A 46 2.79 6.97 4.74
CA THR A 46 2.08 6.39 5.91
C THR A 46 2.62 6.95 7.23
N GLY A 47 3.79 7.58 7.23
CA GLY A 47 4.49 8.03 8.44
C GLY A 47 5.26 6.91 9.17
N GLY A 48 5.54 5.78 8.51
CA GLY A 48 6.28 4.67 9.10
C GLY A 48 5.39 3.74 9.91
N MET A 49 4.28 3.30 9.32
CA MET A 49 3.38 2.32 9.93
C MET A 49 3.95 0.91 9.84
N SER A 50 3.50 0.01 10.72
CA SER A 50 3.81 -1.40 10.57
C SER A 50 3.14 -1.98 9.32
N LEU A 51 3.73 -3.01 8.71
CA LEU A 51 3.10 -3.71 7.58
C LEU A 51 1.68 -4.20 7.92
N HIS A 52 1.46 -4.67 9.15
CA HIS A 52 0.13 -5.12 9.59
C HIS A 52 -0.90 -3.99 9.58
N ASP A 53 -0.54 -2.80 10.05
CA ASP A 53 -1.43 -1.64 10.07
C ASP A 53 -1.77 -1.16 8.65
N VAL A 54 -0.77 -1.15 7.77
CA VAL A 54 -0.97 -0.77 6.36
C VAL A 54 -1.89 -1.76 5.65
N LYS A 55 -1.74 -3.07 5.89
CA LYS A 55 -2.65 -4.10 5.34
C LYS A 55 -4.09 -3.90 5.79
N ARG A 56 -4.28 -3.56 7.06
CA ARG A 56 -5.62 -3.27 7.60
C ARG A 56 -6.25 -2.06 6.94
N ILE A 57 -5.47 -1.00 6.66
CA ILE A 57 -5.95 0.15 5.87
C ILE A 57 -6.28 -0.27 4.43
N ALA A 58 -5.44 -1.10 3.80
CA ALA A 58 -5.68 -1.59 2.45
C ALA A 58 -6.98 -2.40 2.33
N LEU A 59 -7.32 -3.15 3.38
CA LEU A 59 -8.55 -3.93 3.52
C LEU A 59 -9.78 -3.07 3.86
N ASP A 60 -9.60 -2.05 4.72
CA ASP A 60 -10.70 -1.27 5.31
C ASP A 60 -11.12 -0.08 4.45
N GLN A 61 -10.28 0.39 3.53
CA GLN A 61 -10.63 1.51 2.65
C GLN A 61 -11.77 1.09 1.70
N PRO A 62 -13.01 1.61 1.88
CA PRO A 62 -14.09 1.32 0.96
C PRO A 62 -13.72 1.86 -0.42
N ILE A 63 -14.15 1.18 -1.48
CA ILE A 63 -14.12 1.72 -2.84
C ILE A 63 -15.02 2.96 -2.83
N ARG A 64 -14.48 4.13 -2.48
CA ARG A 64 -15.09 5.39 -2.86
C ARG A 64 -14.93 5.46 -4.38
N ARG A 65 -15.95 4.96 -5.10
CA ARG A 65 -16.29 5.52 -6.40
C ARG A 65 -16.52 7.00 -6.11
N VAL A 66 -15.57 7.85 -6.53
CA VAL A 66 -15.95 9.22 -6.80
C VAL A 66 -16.68 9.12 -8.14
N ASP A 67 -18.00 8.98 -8.07
CA ASP A 67 -18.85 9.14 -9.24
C ASP A 67 -18.72 10.63 -9.65
N SER A 68 -18.38 10.88 -10.91
CA SER A 68 -18.50 12.18 -11.58
C SER A 68 -19.21 11.96 -12.91
#